data_AF-A0A4Q5TIW7-F1
#
_entry.id   AF-A0A4Q5TIW7-F1
#
_cell.length_a   1.000
_cell.length_b   1.000
_cell.length_c   1.000
_cell.angle_alpha   90.00
_cell.angle_beta   90.00
_cell.angle_gamma   90.00
#
_symmetry.space_group_name_H-M   'P 1'
#
loop_
_entity.id
_entity.type
_entity.pdbx_description
1 polymer ?
#
loop_
_entity_poly.entity_id
_entity_poly.type
_entity_poly.pdbx_seq_one_letter_code
_entity_poly.pdbx_strand_id
1 'polypeptide(L)'
;MKTIVMYSMMVLTLSIPAVMAQTVNQGTLVVMPGTIMSTVSDFNNTPTGDLVNDGEVYVYANFNNDGLVTFTPGPAADGYTRFQGSAVQTISGSEPSEFKDVLFFNTSLQPAFQLSGDISIAGESEFNQGIVNNDDFGGTITFEQEGNHTNTWNGSHVDGQVIKNGSTEFQYPIGDKNLYRYARISAPREVASTFTGKYFFENSNALYPHASKQPEIELINNQEYWTLTKEGGTSDILLTLSWDETTTTPANVIAAPETEIHIVRWDETLNLWVDEGGVADVIGKTVTTAVEVTGYGVFTLARVKVEDAPCVKIYNAVTPNGDTLNDYFFIECINNYPNNTVEIFNRWGVKVYDTDGYDSHGNVFTGISEGRTTIDGSQMLPTGTYFYILTYEMPVDAGTRTKKQAGYLYLNAD
;
A
#
# COMPACT_ATOMS: atom_id res chain seq x y z
N MET A 1 -68.23 -47.73 39.41
CA MET A 1 -67.14 -47.30 38.52
C MET A 1 -67.49 -45.94 37.95
N LYS A 2 -66.69 -44.90 38.22
CA LYS A 2 -66.89 -43.55 37.67
C LYS A 2 -66.33 -43.54 36.24
N THR A 3 -67.17 -43.18 35.27
CA THR A 3 -66.78 -43.02 33.86
C THR A 3 -66.01 -41.71 33.71
N ILE A 4 -64.74 -41.79 33.33
CA ILE A 4 -63.91 -40.63 33.00
C ILE A 4 -64.11 -40.35 31.50
N VAL A 5 -64.64 -39.18 31.18
CA VAL A 5 -64.71 -38.67 29.80
C VAL A 5 -63.47 -37.82 29.55
N MET A 6 -62.61 -38.27 28.64
CA MET A 6 -61.39 -37.59 28.25
C MET A 6 -61.67 -36.69 27.05
N TYR A 7 -61.59 -35.37 27.22
CA TYR A 7 -61.67 -34.42 26.11
C TYR A 7 -60.26 -34.24 25.53
N SER A 8 -60.08 -34.61 24.26
CA SER A 8 -58.86 -34.35 23.52
C SER A 8 -58.97 -32.97 22.87
N MET A 9 -58.13 -32.03 23.31
CA MET A 9 -58.01 -30.69 22.72
C MET A 9 -56.95 -30.75 21.63
N MET A 10 -57.38 -30.77 20.38
CA MET A 10 -56.49 -30.71 19.21
C MET A 10 -56.05 -29.25 19.03
N VAL A 11 -54.82 -28.93 19.41
CA VAL A 11 -54.20 -27.63 19.16
C VAL A 11 -53.70 -27.62 17.71
N LEU A 12 -54.37 -26.86 16.85
CA LEU A 12 -53.94 -26.64 15.48
C LEU A 12 -52.88 -25.52 15.47
N THR A 13 -51.60 -25.87 15.42
CA THR A 13 -50.53 -24.87 15.24
C THR A 13 -50.46 -24.47 13.78
N LEU A 14 -50.96 -23.27 13.45
CA LEU A 14 -50.73 -22.64 12.16
C LEU A 14 -49.27 -22.13 12.14
N SER A 15 -48.36 -22.86 11.50
CA SER A 15 -47.03 -22.33 11.16
C SER A 15 -47.17 -21.50 9.90
N ILE A 16 -47.20 -20.17 10.04
CA ILE A 16 -47.03 -19.27 8.90
C ILE A 16 -45.52 -19.19 8.63
N PRO A 17 -44.99 -19.71 7.51
CA PRO A 17 -43.60 -19.46 7.17
C PRO A 17 -43.45 -17.95 6.96
N ALA A 18 -42.61 -17.31 7.77
CA ALA A 18 -42.19 -15.94 7.50
C ALA A 18 -41.38 -15.96 6.20
N VAL A 19 -41.98 -15.54 5.10
CA VAL A 19 -41.22 -15.30 3.87
C VAL A 19 -40.48 -13.99 4.08
N MET A 20 -39.16 -14.06 4.28
CA MET A 20 -38.31 -12.87 4.19
C MET A 20 -38.31 -12.41 2.74
N ALA A 21 -38.57 -11.12 2.50
CA ALA A 21 -38.43 -10.56 1.18
C ALA A 21 -36.95 -10.65 0.77
N GLN A 22 -36.66 -11.10 -0.45
CA GLN A 22 -35.33 -11.16 -1.03
C GLN A 22 -35.44 -11.01 -2.55
N THR A 23 -34.44 -10.39 -3.17
CA THR A 23 -34.26 -10.37 -4.62
C THR A 23 -33.38 -11.56 -4.99
N VAL A 24 -33.91 -12.51 -5.75
CA VAL A 24 -33.15 -13.71 -6.16
C VAL A 24 -32.92 -13.65 -7.66
N ASN A 25 -31.66 -13.66 -8.08
CA ASN A 25 -31.30 -13.82 -9.49
C ASN A 25 -30.98 -15.30 -9.79
N GLN A 26 -31.74 -15.89 -10.71
CA GLN A 26 -31.61 -17.30 -11.14
C GLN A 26 -31.29 -17.43 -12.64
N GLY A 27 -31.04 -16.32 -13.31
CA GLY A 27 -30.70 -16.26 -14.74
C GLY A 27 -29.91 -14.99 -15.03
N THR A 28 -30.12 -14.39 -16.20
CA THR A 28 -29.37 -13.20 -16.59
C THR A 28 -30.10 -11.91 -16.19
N LEU A 29 -29.43 -11.09 -15.40
CA LEU A 29 -29.82 -9.74 -15.02
C LEU A 29 -28.77 -8.76 -15.54
N VAL A 30 -29.15 -7.91 -16.49
CA VAL A 30 -28.27 -6.87 -17.06
C VAL A 30 -28.80 -5.50 -16.68
N VAL A 31 -27.97 -4.70 -16.01
CA VAL A 31 -28.23 -3.30 -15.72
C VAL A 31 -27.45 -2.47 -16.74
N MET A 32 -28.16 -1.92 -17.72
CA MET A 32 -27.54 -1.19 -18.84
C MET A 32 -27.06 0.21 -18.43
N PRO A 33 -26.15 0.85 -19.20
CA PRO A 33 -25.74 2.23 -18.97
C PRO A 33 -26.91 3.20 -18.81
N GLY A 34 -26.81 4.09 -17.82
CA GLY A 34 -27.85 5.06 -17.46
C GLY A 34 -29.10 4.44 -16.80
N THR A 35 -29.08 3.15 -16.45
CA THR A 35 -30.16 2.46 -15.74
C THR A 35 -29.86 2.41 -14.25
N ILE A 36 -30.86 2.72 -13.42
CA ILE A 36 -30.79 2.53 -11.97
C ILE A 36 -31.59 1.30 -11.58
N MET A 37 -30.96 0.38 -10.85
CA MET A 37 -31.59 -0.73 -10.16
C MET A 37 -31.41 -0.56 -8.65
N SER A 38 -32.40 -0.98 -7.87
CA SER A 38 -32.26 -1.04 -6.42
C SER A 38 -32.84 -2.33 -5.87
N THR A 39 -32.14 -2.92 -4.90
CA THR A 39 -32.65 -4.02 -4.07
C THR A 39 -32.68 -3.57 -2.61
N VAL A 40 -33.89 -3.51 -2.06
CA VAL A 40 -34.12 -3.04 -0.69
C VAL A 40 -33.93 -4.16 0.34
N SER A 41 -34.18 -5.39 -0.07
CA SER A 41 -33.94 -6.60 0.73
C SER A 41 -32.70 -7.33 0.20
N ASP A 42 -32.35 -8.42 0.87
CA ASP A 42 -31.18 -9.22 0.53
C ASP A 42 -31.17 -9.58 -0.97
N PHE A 43 -30.03 -9.35 -1.62
CA PHE A 43 -29.78 -9.76 -2.98
C PHE A 43 -29.02 -11.07 -2.98
N ASN A 44 -29.58 -12.07 -3.66
CA ASN A 44 -28.99 -13.39 -3.78
C ASN A 44 -28.80 -13.74 -5.26
N ASN A 45 -27.57 -13.64 -5.75
CA ASN A 45 -27.18 -14.17 -7.04
C ASN A 45 -26.84 -15.65 -6.88
N THR A 46 -27.69 -16.51 -7.40
CA THR A 46 -27.54 -17.97 -7.24
C THR A 46 -26.46 -18.53 -8.18
N PRO A 47 -26.08 -19.81 -8.07
CA PRO A 47 -25.09 -20.43 -8.98
C PRO A 47 -25.42 -20.40 -10.47
N THR A 48 -26.67 -20.14 -10.85
CA THR A 48 -27.09 -19.96 -12.25
C THR A 48 -27.41 -18.51 -12.60
N GLY A 49 -27.16 -17.60 -11.66
CA GLY A 49 -27.40 -16.18 -11.81
C GLY A 49 -26.18 -15.47 -12.42
N ASP A 50 -26.44 -14.70 -13.46
CA ASP A 50 -25.49 -13.76 -14.04
C ASP A 50 -25.98 -12.34 -13.79
N LEU A 51 -25.19 -11.54 -13.07
CA LEU A 51 -25.38 -10.10 -12.93
C LEU A 51 -24.31 -9.39 -13.75
N VAL A 52 -24.74 -8.64 -14.78
CA VAL A 52 -23.87 -7.71 -15.51
C VAL A 52 -24.29 -6.29 -15.15
N ASN A 53 -23.42 -5.56 -14.44
CA ASN A 53 -23.69 -4.18 -14.03
C ASN A 53 -22.88 -3.17 -14.85
N ASP A 54 -23.53 -2.56 -15.84
CA ASP A 54 -23.02 -1.42 -16.62
C ASP A 54 -23.77 -0.11 -16.31
N GLY A 55 -24.64 -0.12 -15.29
CA GLY A 55 -25.39 1.05 -14.82
C GLY A 55 -25.17 1.28 -13.32
N GLU A 56 -26.21 1.61 -12.58
CA GLU A 56 -26.12 1.92 -11.15
C GLU A 56 -26.99 0.97 -10.32
N VAL A 57 -26.37 0.19 -9.44
CA VAL A 57 -27.05 -0.79 -8.58
C VAL A 57 -26.94 -0.38 -7.13
N TYR A 58 -28.07 -0.08 -6.50
CA TYR A 58 -28.16 0.15 -5.06
C TYR A 58 -28.48 -1.14 -4.32
N VAL A 59 -27.64 -1.49 -3.36
CA VAL A 59 -27.81 -2.64 -2.47
C VAL A 59 -28.00 -2.13 -1.04
N TYR A 60 -29.24 -2.22 -0.54
CA TYR A 60 -29.59 -1.69 0.78
C TYR A 60 -29.50 -2.68 1.95
N ALA A 61 -29.36 -3.97 1.64
CA ALA A 61 -29.28 -5.06 2.61
C ALA A 61 -28.13 -6.01 2.25
N ASN A 62 -28.20 -7.30 2.60
CA ASN A 62 -27.09 -8.22 2.33
C ASN A 62 -26.93 -8.50 0.84
N PHE A 63 -25.70 -8.81 0.44
CA PHE A 63 -25.35 -9.21 -0.92
C PHE A 63 -24.67 -10.57 -0.88
N ASN A 64 -25.21 -11.54 -1.60
CA ASN A 64 -24.64 -12.86 -1.78
C ASN A 64 -24.39 -13.14 -3.26
N ASN A 65 -23.17 -13.58 -3.60
CA ASN A 65 -22.83 -14.03 -4.94
C ASN A 65 -22.31 -15.48 -4.98
N ASP A 66 -23.12 -16.38 -5.53
CA ASP A 66 -22.70 -17.75 -5.82
C ASP A 66 -22.61 -18.03 -7.34
N GLY A 67 -22.80 -17.01 -8.18
CA GLY A 67 -22.76 -17.09 -9.64
C GLY A 67 -21.82 -16.05 -10.25
N LEU A 68 -22.14 -15.56 -11.44
CA LEU A 68 -21.36 -14.52 -12.10
C LEU A 68 -21.84 -13.12 -11.69
N VAL A 69 -20.93 -12.28 -11.20
CA VAL A 69 -21.13 -10.83 -11.06
C VAL A 69 -19.97 -10.15 -11.79
N THR A 70 -20.29 -9.37 -12.81
CA THR A 70 -19.29 -8.72 -13.66
C THR A 70 -19.83 -7.44 -14.31
N PHE A 71 -19.03 -6.81 -15.16
CA PHE A 71 -19.37 -5.65 -15.97
C PHE A 71 -18.72 -5.78 -17.35
N THR A 72 -19.19 -5.02 -18.33
CA THR A 72 -18.61 -5.02 -19.68
C THR A 72 -17.25 -4.31 -19.66
N PRO A 73 -16.13 -4.96 -20.03
CA PRO A 73 -14.82 -4.32 -19.97
C PRO A 73 -14.64 -3.26 -21.06
N GLY A 74 -13.79 -2.27 -20.77
CA GLY A 74 -13.40 -1.22 -21.71
C GLY A 74 -13.93 0.17 -21.35
N PRO A 75 -13.78 1.16 -22.25
CA PRO A 75 -14.07 2.57 -21.96
C PRO A 75 -15.56 2.91 -21.83
N ALA A 76 -16.46 1.96 -22.08
CA ALA A 76 -17.90 2.09 -21.86
C ALA A 76 -18.37 1.42 -20.55
N ALA A 77 -17.41 0.99 -19.71
CA ALA A 77 -17.70 0.42 -18.40
C ALA A 77 -18.15 1.52 -17.44
N ASP A 78 -19.46 1.66 -17.26
CA ASP A 78 -20.10 2.66 -16.38
C ASP A 78 -20.69 2.03 -15.11
N GLY A 79 -20.33 0.77 -14.82
CA GLY A 79 -20.88 0.00 -13.70
C GLY A 79 -20.56 0.62 -12.33
N TYR A 80 -21.59 0.88 -11.53
CA TYR A 80 -21.45 1.41 -10.19
C TYR A 80 -22.34 0.62 -9.22
N THR A 81 -21.73 -0.08 -8.26
CA THR A 81 -22.42 -0.79 -7.19
C THR A 81 -22.35 0.01 -5.89
N ARG A 82 -23.50 0.32 -5.30
CA ARG A 82 -23.59 1.11 -4.06
C ARG A 82 -24.09 0.24 -2.92
N PHE A 83 -23.20 -0.13 -2.01
CA PHE A 83 -23.57 -0.73 -0.74
C PHE A 83 -23.97 0.39 0.22
N GLN A 84 -25.29 0.57 0.39
CA GLN A 84 -25.85 1.67 1.13
C GLN A 84 -26.82 1.20 2.22
N GLY A 85 -26.47 1.33 3.49
CA GLY A 85 -27.27 0.75 4.58
C GLY A 85 -27.41 1.61 5.82
N SER A 86 -28.34 1.20 6.69
CA SER A 86 -28.40 1.65 8.09
C SER A 86 -28.39 0.48 9.09
N ALA A 87 -28.27 -0.75 8.58
CA ALA A 87 -28.06 -1.98 9.32
C ALA A 87 -26.79 -2.63 8.79
N VAL A 88 -26.10 -3.42 9.61
CA VAL A 88 -24.87 -4.12 9.20
C VAL A 88 -25.18 -4.95 7.95
N GLN A 89 -24.34 -4.83 6.93
CA GLN A 89 -24.48 -5.55 5.66
C GLN A 89 -23.42 -6.65 5.56
N THR A 90 -23.87 -7.86 5.24
CA THR A 90 -22.97 -8.94 4.84
C THR A 90 -22.77 -8.91 3.33
N ILE A 91 -21.51 -8.95 2.91
CA ILE A 91 -21.10 -9.11 1.51
C ILE A 91 -20.42 -10.48 1.43
N SER A 92 -21.12 -11.45 0.87
CA SER A 92 -20.73 -12.86 0.87
C SER A 92 -20.83 -13.47 -0.52
N GLY A 93 -20.39 -14.72 -0.63
CA GLY A 93 -20.51 -15.48 -1.85
C GLY A 93 -19.47 -16.58 -1.93
N SER A 94 -19.78 -17.63 -2.67
CA SER A 94 -18.81 -18.66 -3.04
C SER A 94 -18.02 -18.33 -4.32
N GLU A 95 -18.48 -17.35 -5.10
CA GLU A 95 -17.83 -16.89 -6.33
C GLU A 95 -17.40 -15.42 -6.22
N PRO A 96 -16.27 -15.03 -6.82
CA PRO A 96 -15.82 -13.63 -6.82
C PRO A 96 -16.84 -12.68 -7.44
N SER A 97 -16.98 -11.50 -6.88
CA SER A 97 -17.79 -10.42 -7.45
C SER A 97 -16.90 -9.34 -8.06
N GLU A 98 -16.96 -9.20 -9.38
CA GLU A 98 -16.20 -8.18 -10.11
C GLU A 98 -17.03 -6.90 -10.23
N PHE A 99 -16.54 -5.82 -9.63
CA PHE A 99 -17.17 -4.51 -9.69
C PHE A 99 -16.29 -3.52 -10.46
N LYS A 100 -16.95 -2.63 -11.20
CA LYS A 100 -16.26 -1.51 -11.82
C LYS A 100 -15.99 -0.44 -10.76
N ASP A 101 -17.01 0.30 -10.34
CA ASP A 101 -16.93 1.26 -9.23
C ASP A 101 -17.79 0.81 -8.05
N VAL A 102 -17.37 1.13 -6.82
CA VAL A 102 -18.04 0.71 -5.58
C VAL A 102 -18.20 1.87 -4.60
N LEU A 103 -19.36 1.98 -3.97
CA LEU A 103 -19.57 2.86 -2.82
C LEU A 103 -19.81 2.05 -1.57
N PHE A 104 -19.07 2.36 -0.52
CA PHE A 104 -19.34 1.94 0.86
C PHE A 104 -19.93 3.11 1.65
N PHE A 105 -21.24 3.07 1.88
CA PHE A 105 -21.93 4.06 2.73
C PHE A 105 -22.93 3.38 3.67
N ASN A 106 -22.52 3.07 4.89
CA ASN A 106 -23.42 2.45 5.87
C ASN A 106 -23.28 3.07 7.25
N THR A 107 -24.38 3.62 7.75
CA THR A 107 -24.44 4.35 9.02
C THR A 107 -24.68 3.44 10.23
N SER A 108 -24.62 2.12 10.07
CA SER A 108 -24.79 1.17 11.16
C SER A 108 -23.62 1.23 12.15
N LEU A 109 -23.71 0.42 13.22
CA LEU A 109 -22.58 0.18 14.10
C LEU A 109 -21.43 -0.47 13.32
N GLN A 110 -20.19 -0.18 13.75
CA GLN A 110 -18.98 -0.71 13.14
C GLN A 110 -18.66 -2.13 13.65
N PRO A 111 -18.11 -3.02 12.81
CA PRO A 111 -17.92 -2.82 11.36
C PRO A 111 -19.26 -2.85 10.63
N ALA A 112 -19.45 -1.91 9.69
CA ALA A 112 -20.72 -1.75 8.99
C ALA A 112 -20.88 -2.76 7.83
N PHE A 113 -19.77 -3.24 7.29
CA PHE A 113 -19.74 -4.27 6.26
C PHE A 113 -18.93 -5.48 6.75
N GLN A 114 -19.56 -6.65 6.72
CA GLN A 114 -18.94 -7.94 7.01
C GLN A 114 -18.62 -8.61 5.68
N LEU A 115 -17.35 -8.59 5.29
CA LEU A 115 -16.90 -9.13 4.00
C LEU A 115 -16.38 -10.55 4.19
N SER A 116 -17.15 -11.53 3.73
CA SER A 116 -16.81 -12.95 3.76
C SER A 116 -16.70 -13.59 2.38
N GLY A 117 -17.09 -12.88 1.32
CA GLY A 117 -16.84 -13.26 -0.07
C GLY A 117 -15.66 -12.51 -0.67
N ASP A 118 -15.32 -12.87 -1.91
CA ASP A 118 -14.25 -12.22 -2.66
C ASP A 118 -14.82 -11.11 -3.56
N ILE A 119 -14.23 -9.92 -3.49
CA ILE A 119 -14.57 -8.80 -4.38
C ILE A 119 -13.33 -8.26 -5.09
N SER A 120 -13.49 -7.90 -6.36
CA SER A 120 -12.50 -7.15 -7.13
C SER A 120 -13.08 -5.83 -7.62
N ILE A 121 -12.24 -4.80 -7.64
CA ILE A 121 -12.62 -3.43 -7.96
C ILE A 121 -11.70 -2.92 -9.06
N ALA A 122 -12.26 -2.73 -10.26
CA ALA A 122 -11.51 -2.34 -11.45
C ALA A 122 -11.42 -0.82 -11.68
N GLY A 123 -12.16 -0.04 -10.90
CA GLY A 123 -12.19 1.42 -10.95
C GLY A 123 -12.13 1.99 -9.54
N GLU A 124 -13.06 2.88 -9.21
CA GLU A 124 -13.01 3.68 -8.00
C GLU A 124 -13.84 3.06 -6.87
N SER A 125 -13.26 2.97 -5.67
CA SER A 125 -13.98 2.65 -4.43
C SER A 125 -14.13 3.89 -3.54
N GLU A 126 -15.35 4.29 -3.24
CA GLU A 126 -15.64 5.40 -2.33
C GLU A 126 -15.90 4.89 -0.90
N PHE A 127 -15.00 5.17 0.04
CA PHE A 127 -15.15 4.84 1.46
C PHE A 127 -15.80 5.99 2.22
N ASN A 128 -17.08 6.25 1.97
CA ASN A 128 -17.74 7.43 2.53
C ASN A 128 -18.14 7.24 4.00
N GLN A 129 -18.61 6.04 4.38
CA GLN A 129 -19.02 5.71 5.75
C GLN A 129 -19.09 4.20 5.94
N GLY A 130 -18.52 3.68 7.03
CA GLY A 130 -18.58 2.25 7.35
C GLY A 130 -17.25 1.55 7.08
N ILE A 131 -16.82 0.73 8.04
CA ILE A 131 -15.63 -0.11 7.94
C ILE A 131 -16.02 -1.41 7.26
N VAL A 132 -15.21 -1.80 6.27
CA VAL A 132 -15.27 -3.10 5.60
C VAL A 132 -14.34 -4.04 6.33
N ASN A 133 -14.87 -4.92 7.15
CA ASN A 133 -14.05 -5.87 7.91
C ASN A 133 -14.01 -7.20 7.16
N ASN A 134 -12.81 -7.56 6.71
CA ASN A 134 -12.51 -8.86 6.15
C ASN A 134 -11.52 -9.66 7.01
N ASP A 135 -10.92 -9.05 8.03
CA ASP A 135 -10.04 -9.76 8.96
C ASP A 135 -10.78 -10.80 9.82
N ASP A 136 -11.95 -10.43 10.34
CA ASP A 136 -12.77 -11.31 11.18
C ASP A 136 -13.66 -12.26 10.34
N PHE A 137 -13.92 -11.91 9.09
CA PHE A 137 -14.92 -12.56 8.24
C PHE A 137 -14.33 -13.36 7.07
N GLY A 138 -13.06 -13.14 6.72
CA GLY A 138 -12.27 -13.98 5.82
C GLY A 138 -12.43 -13.73 4.32
N GLY A 139 -13.18 -12.72 3.90
CA GLY A 139 -13.29 -12.34 2.49
C GLY A 139 -12.05 -11.61 1.97
N THR A 140 -11.99 -11.39 0.66
CA THR A 140 -10.90 -10.63 0.03
C THR A 140 -11.41 -9.39 -0.68
N ILE A 141 -10.60 -8.33 -0.66
CA ILE A 141 -10.83 -7.12 -1.45
C ILE A 141 -9.59 -6.84 -2.29
N THR A 142 -9.79 -6.83 -3.60
CA THR A 142 -8.73 -6.64 -4.60
C THR A 142 -8.98 -5.38 -5.40
N PHE A 143 -7.98 -4.52 -5.51
CA PHE A 143 -7.95 -3.42 -6.47
C PHE A 143 -7.15 -3.85 -7.69
N GLU A 144 -7.79 -3.84 -8.86
CA GLU A 144 -7.15 -4.25 -10.11
C GLU A 144 -6.23 -3.16 -10.66
N GLN A 145 -5.67 -3.37 -11.86
CA GLN A 145 -4.68 -2.51 -12.50
C GLN A 145 -4.94 -1.01 -12.36
N GLU A 146 -6.15 -0.54 -12.68
CA GLU A 146 -6.54 0.88 -12.58
C GLU A 146 -7.42 1.17 -11.35
N GLY A 147 -7.58 0.18 -10.46
CA GLY A 147 -8.38 0.28 -9.25
C GLY A 147 -7.78 1.27 -8.25
N ASN A 148 -8.60 2.18 -7.73
CA ASN A 148 -8.21 3.17 -6.73
C ASN A 148 -9.36 3.46 -5.76
N HIS A 149 -9.13 4.33 -4.78
CA HIS A 149 -10.14 4.71 -3.80
C HIS A 149 -10.04 6.17 -3.35
N THR A 150 -11.15 6.62 -2.75
CA THR A 150 -11.30 7.96 -2.19
C THR A 150 -12.05 7.92 -0.86
N ASN A 151 -11.95 9.05 -0.14
CA ASN A 151 -12.70 9.35 1.08
C ASN A 151 -12.39 8.47 2.30
N THR A 152 -11.30 7.69 2.32
CA THR A 152 -10.92 6.90 3.51
C THR A 152 -10.59 7.73 4.74
N TRP A 153 -11.07 7.28 5.90
CA TRP A 153 -10.83 7.90 7.20
C TRP A 153 -11.09 6.90 8.35
N ASN A 154 -10.92 7.34 9.60
CA ASN A 154 -11.10 6.48 10.79
C ASN A 154 -12.45 5.75 10.86
N GLY A 155 -13.52 6.30 10.29
CA GLY A 155 -14.84 5.66 10.25
C GLY A 155 -15.17 4.92 8.95
N SER A 156 -14.28 4.92 7.95
CA SER A 156 -14.47 4.20 6.69
C SER A 156 -13.13 3.85 6.03
N HIS A 157 -12.79 2.57 6.12
CA HIS A 157 -11.59 1.92 5.58
C HIS A 157 -11.83 0.41 5.60
N VAL A 158 -10.86 -0.35 5.11
CA VAL A 158 -10.80 -1.81 5.22
C VAL A 158 -10.06 -2.19 6.50
N ASP A 159 -10.70 -3.02 7.33
CA ASP A 159 -10.08 -3.67 8.48
C ASP A 159 -9.74 -5.12 8.08
N GLY A 160 -8.47 -5.31 7.71
CA GLY A 160 -7.92 -6.56 7.17
C GLY A 160 -7.03 -6.37 5.95
N GLN A 161 -6.87 -7.42 5.15
CA GLN A 161 -5.96 -7.43 4.00
C GLN A 161 -6.60 -6.81 2.77
N VAL A 162 -5.82 -6.01 2.04
CA VAL A 162 -6.17 -5.46 0.73
C VAL A 162 -5.11 -5.88 -0.28
N ILE A 163 -5.54 -6.39 -1.42
CA ILE A 163 -4.68 -6.81 -2.53
C ILE A 163 -4.67 -5.72 -3.60
N LYS A 164 -3.49 -5.36 -4.11
CA LYS A 164 -3.32 -4.48 -5.27
C LYS A 164 -2.64 -5.23 -6.39
N ASN A 165 -3.36 -5.41 -7.51
CA ASN A 165 -2.80 -5.90 -8.77
C ASN A 165 -2.43 -4.71 -9.66
N GLY A 166 -1.30 -4.82 -10.35
CA GLY A 166 -0.93 -3.90 -11.41
C GLY A 166 0.30 -3.03 -11.17
N SER A 167 0.51 -2.12 -12.11
CA SER A 167 1.69 -1.27 -12.22
C SER A 167 1.43 0.20 -11.86
N THR A 168 0.38 0.49 -11.10
CA THR A 168 0.06 1.86 -10.65
C THR A 168 0.52 2.06 -9.22
N GLU A 169 0.82 3.30 -8.84
CA GLU A 169 0.97 3.62 -7.43
C GLU A 169 -0.35 3.37 -6.70
N PHE A 170 -0.27 3.05 -5.41
CA PHE A 170 -1.45 2.71 -4.64
C PHE A 170 -1.27 3.01 -3.15
N GLN A 171 -2.18 3.80 -2.60
CA GLN A 171 -2.31 3.99 -1.16
C GLN A 171 -3.33 2.99 -0.64
N TYR A 172 -2.99 2.18 0.35
CA TYR A 172 -3.91 1.17 0.85
C TYR A 172 -5.02 1.82 1.71
N PRO A 173 -6.31 1.50 1.48
CA PRO A 173 -7.43 1.97 2.28
C PRO A 173 -7.56 1.18 3.59
N ILE A 174 -6.46 0.93 4.30
CA ILE A 174 -6.39 -0.01 5.44
C ILE A 174 -6.39 0.70 6.80
N GLY A 175 -6.95 0.03 7.81
CA GLY A 175 -6.96 0.46 9.20
C GLY A 175 -7.21 -0.72 10.14
N ASP A 176 -7.25 -0.44 11.45
CA ASP A 176 -7.50 -1.41 12.52
C ASP A 176 -8.06 -0.65 13.73
N LYS A 177 -8.97 -1.27 14.49
CA LYS A 177 -9.60 -0.68 15.70
C LYS A 177 -10.17 0.72 15.48
N ASN A 178 -10.82 0.94 14.33
CA ASN A 178 -11.38 2.23 13.88
C ASN A 178 -10.32 3.34 13.67
N LEU A 179 -9.07 2.99 13.38
CA LEU A 179 -7.99 3.92 13.08
C LEU A 179 -7.49 3.66 11.67
N TYR A 180 -7.60 4.67 10.82
CA TYR A 180 -7.08 4.62 9.46
C TYR A 180 -5.58 4.95 9.45
N ARG A 181 -4.78 4.01 8.95
CA ARG A 181 -3.32 4.16 8.88
C ARG A 181 -2.78 3.43 7.66
N TYR A 182 -2.54 4.22 6.61
CA TYR A 182 -2.16 3.67 5.32
C TYR A 182 -0.66 3.38 5.21
N ALA A 183 -0.37 2.35 4.43
CA ALA A 183 0.85 2.24 3.65
C ALA A 183 0.58 2.70 2.21
N ARG A 184 1.59 3.15 1.48
CA ARG A 184 1.51 3.43 0.04
C ARG A 184 2.73 2.87 -0.66
N ILE A 185 2.51 2.28 -1.84
CA ILE A 185 3.57 1.79 -2.72
C ILE A 185 3.72 2.71 -3.92
N SER A 186 4.95 2.95 -4.36
CA SER A 186 5.20 3.55 -5.69
C SER A 186 4.70 2.62 -6.79
N ALA A 187 4.46 3.17 -7.98
CA ALA A 187 4.10 2.39 -9.16
C ALA A 187 5.15 1.30 -9.45
N PRO A 188 4.78 0.00 -9.39
CA PRO A 188 5.63 -1.08 -9.86
C PRO A 188 5.86 -0.98 -11.36
N ARG A 189 6.94 -1.55 -11.89
CA ARG A 189 7.25 -1.44 -13.33
C ARG A 189 6.48 -2.42 -14.21
N GLU A 190 5.87 -3.44 -13.61
CA GLU A 190 5.20 -4.55 -14.31
C GLU A 190 3.70 -4.59 -14.00
N VAL A 191 2.88 -4.81 -15.03
CA VAL A 191 1.42 -4.97 -14.89
C VAL A 191 1.05 -6.26 -14.15
N ALA A 192 1.94 -7.26 -14.15
CA ALA A 192 1.74 -8.53 -13.45
C ALA A 192 2.11 -8.47 -11.95
N SER A 193 2.42 -7.28 -11.42
CA SER A 193 2.74 -7.10 -10.00
C SER A 193 1.52 -7.27 -9.12
N THR A 194 1.69 -7.95 -7.98
CA THR A 194 0.64 -8.11 -6.95
C THR A 194 1.24 -7.89 -5.57
N PHE A 195 0.63 -6.99 -4.80
CA PHE A 195 1.05 -6.64 -3.44
C PHE A 195 -0.12 -6.64 -2.47
N THR A 196 0.04 -7.31 -1.33
CA THR A 196 -1.00 -7.38 -0.28
C THR A 196 -0.55 -6.60 0.94
N GLY A 197 -1.37 -5.63 1.35
CA GLY A 197 -1.12 -4.75 2.48
C GLY A 197 -2.13 -4.96 3.61
N LYS A 198 -1.67 -4.90 4.86
CA LYS A 198 -2.51 -4.85 6.06
C LYS A 198 -1.87 -3.98 7.14
N TYR A 199 -2.71 -3.33 7.94
CA TYR A 199 -2.31 -2.53 9.09
C TYR A 199 -2.70 -3.22 10.39
N PHE A 200 -1.90 -3.03 11.43
CA PHE A 200 -2.15 -3.54 12.76
C PHE A 200 -1.90 -2.42 13.78
N PHE A 201 -2.90 -2.12 14.59
CA PHE A 201 -2.74 -1.31 15.80
C PHE A 201 -2.44 -2.24 16.99
N GLU A 202 -1.26 -2.86 16.93
CA GLU A 202 -0.75 -3.81 17.90
C GLU A 202 0.78 -3.73 18.04
N ASN A 203 1.31 -4.17 19.18
CA ASN A 203 2.74 -4.31 19.39
C ASN A 203 3.31 -5.57 18.71
N SER A 204 4.17 -5.37 17.70
CA SER A 204 4.84 -6.46 16.98
C SER A 204 5.88 -7.24 17.82
N ASN A 205 6.33 -6.73 18.98
CA ASN A 205 7.46 -7.28 19.74
C ASN A 205 7.31 -8.75 20.17
N ALA A 206 6.08 -9.21 20.40
CA ALA A 206 5.84 -10.60 20.81
C ALA A 206 6.18 -11.61 19.70
N LEU A 207 5.93 -11.23 18.44
CA LEU A 207 6.19 -12.05 17.25
C LEU A 207 7.56 -11.73 16.63
N TYR A 208 7.98 -10.46 16.72
CA TYR A 208 9.17 -9.91 16.09
C TYR A 208 9.98 -9.13 17.14
N PRO A 209 10.82 -9.81 17.96
CA PRO A 209 11.47 -9.20 19.11
C PRO A 209 12.24 -7.91 18.76
N HIS A 210 11.85 -6.78 19.35
CA HIS A 210 12.48 -5.47 19.11
C HIS A 210 13.90 -5.37 19.67
N ALA A 211 14.32 -6.34 20.49
CA ALA A 211 15.71 -6.47 20.93
C ALA A 211 16.61 -7.04 19.83
N SER A 212 16.06 -7.81 18.89
CA SER A 212 16.78 -8.36 17.75
C SER A 212 16.74 -7.36 16.60
N LYS A 213 17.68 -6.42 16.57
CA LYS A 213 17.70 -5.32 15.61
C LYS A 213 19.12 -4.91 15.27
N GLN A 214 19.29 -4.25 14.13
CA GLN A 214 20.55 -3.63 13.77
C GLN A 214 20.96 -2.57 14.82
N PRO A 215 22.28 -2.42 15.10
CA PRO A 215 22.77 -1.55 16.18
C PRO A 215 22.35 -0.08 16.10
N GLU A 216 22.14 0.44 14.89
CA GLU A 216 21.68 1.80 14.63
C GLU A 216 20.22 2.02 15.06
N ILE A 217 19.38 0.99 15.08
CA ILE A 217 17.97 1.14 15.43
C ILE A 217 17.86 1.33 16.96
N GLU A 218 17.48 2.52 17.41
CA GLU A 218 17.36 2.84 18.83
C GLU A 218 16.02 2.41 19.41
N LEU A 219 14.95 2.74 18.70
CA LEU A 219 13.57 2.58 19.14
C LEU A 219 12.75 2.09 17.98
N ILE A 220 11.96 1.05 18.20
CA ILE A 220 11.00 0.53 17.22
C ILE A 220 9.61 0.92 17.72
N ASN A 221 8.74 1.37 16.81
CA ASN A 221 7.36 1.63 17.15
C ASN A 221 6.69 0.34 17.64
N ASN A 222 6.15 0.42 18.85
CA ASN A 222 5.59 -0.71 19.57
C ASN A 222 4.07 -0.62 19.72
N GLN A 223 3.42 0.29 19.00
CA GLN A 223 1.96 0.44 18.99
C GLN A 223 1.33 -0.02 17.68
N GLU A 224 2.10 0.01 16.59
CA GLU A 224 1.57 -0.30 15.26
C GLU A 224 2.64 -0.86 14.33
N TYR A 225 2.19 -1.61 13.34
CA TYR A 225 3.01 -2.11 12.24
C TYR A 225 2.14 -2.39 11.01
N TRP A 226 2.79 -2.59 9.88
CA TRP A 226 2.17 -2.99 8.63
C TRP A 226 2.77 -4.31 8.17
N THR A 227 1.97 -5.10 7.46
CA THR A 227 2.49 -6.14 6.60
C THR A 227 2.33 -5.73 5.14
N LEU A 228 3.36 -6.03 4.35
CA LEU A 228 3.34 -5.88 2.90
C LEU A 228 4.04 -7.07 2.27
N THR A 229 3.32 -7.87 1.50
CA THR A 229 3.85 -9.03 0.76
C THR A 229 3.85 -8.75 -0.74
N LYS A 230 4.86 -9.29 -1.44
CA LYS A 230 4.90 -9.35 -2.91
C LYS A 230 4.49 -10.75 -3.35
N GLU A 231 3.32 -10.87 -3.97
CA GLU A 231 2.72 -12.13 -4.38
C GLU A 231 2.84 -12.37 -5.90
N GLY A 232 3.11 -11.30 -6.66
CA GLY A 232 3.27 -11.34 -8.11
C GLY A 232 4.25 -10.30 -8.64
N GLY A 233 4.87 -10.58 -9.78
CA GLY A 233 5.84 -9.71 -10.45
C GLY A 233 7.25 -9.77 -9.85
N THR A 234 8.22 -9.13 -10.53
CA THR A 234 9.61 -9.06 -10.04
C THR A 234 10.03 -7.68 -9.54
N SER A 235 9.39 -6.63 -10.06
CA SER A 235 9.66 -5.24 -9.69
C SER A 235 9.50 -4.97 -8.19
N ASP A 236 10.44 -4.20 -7.63
CA ASP A 236 10.36 -3.69 -6.26
C ASP A 236 9.78 -2.27 -6.23
N ILE A 237 9.49 -1.76 -5.02
CA ILE A 237 8.76 -0.50 -4.81
C ILE A 237 9.44 0.37 -3.76
N LEU A 238 9.19 1.68 -3.83
CA LEU A 238 9.35 2.57 -2.68
C LEU A 238 8.14 2.41 -1.77
N LEU A 239 8.38 2.29 -0.47
CA LEU A 239 7.33 2.16 0.55
C LEU A 239 7.19 3.48 1.29
N THR A 240 5.96 3.98 1.39
CA THR A 240 5.57 5.06 2.29
C THR A 240 4.73 4.51 3.43
N LEU A 241 5.08 4.84 4.68
CA LEU A 241 4.24 4.61 5.86
C LEU A 241 3.78 5.94 6.44
N SER A 242 2.52 6.01 6.87
CA SER A 242 1.96 7.17 7.55
C SER A 242 2.06 7.05 9.07
N TRP A 243 2.10 8.15 9.82
CA TRP A 243 2.11 8.16 11.30
C TRP A 243 1.11 9.17 11.90
N ASP A 244 0.53 8.87 13.06
CA ASP A 244 -0.32 9.83 13.77
C ASP A 244 0.07 9.87 15.24
N GLU A 245 0.79 10.93 15.62
CA GLU A 245 1.28 11.14 16.98
C GLU A 245 0.20 11.45 18.01
N THR A 246 -1.05 11.68 17.57
CA THR A 246 -2.19 11.95 18.45
C THR A 246 -2.95 10.69 18.83
N THR A 247 -2.84 9.62 18.04
CA THR A 247 -3.64 8.40 18.22
C THR A 247 -2.82 7.12 18.29
N THR A 248 -1.88 6.89 17.36
CA THR A 248 -1.21 5.59 17.21
C THR A 248 0.29 5.64 17.47
N THR A 249 0.98 6.67 17.00
CA THR A 249 2.45 6.68 16.95
C THR A 249 3.06 7.29 18.21
N PRO A 250 3.97 6.59 18.93
CA PRO A 250 4.66 7.15 20.08
C PRO A 250 5.52 8.39 19.72
N ALA A 251 5.38 9.46 20.51
CA ALA A 251 6.08 10.73 20.26
C ALA A 251 7.62 10.63 20.24
N ASN A 252 8.21 9.64 20.92
CA ASN A 252 9.66 9.41 20.92
C ASN A 252 10.18 8.77 19.62
N VAL A 253 9.32 8.05 18.87
CA VAL A 253 9.67 7.50 17.56
C VAL A 253 9.81 8.64 16.54
N ILE A 254 8.88 9.60 16.57
CA ILE A 254 8.78 10.71 15.61
C ILE A 254 9.39 12.04 16.11
N ALA A 255 10.21 12.01 17.16
CA ALA A 255 10.86 13.21 17.68
C ALA A 255 11.90 13.78 16.69
N ALA A 256 12.23 15.07 16.81
CA ALA A 256 13.32 15.67 16.04
C ALA A 256 14.70 15.14 16.48
N PRO A 257 15.69 15.01 15.58
CA PRO A 257 15.61 15.39 14.16
C PRO A 257 14.85 14.36 13.31
N GLU A 258 14.17 14.87 12.28
CA GLU A 258 13.32 14.10 11.36
C GLU A 258 14.12 13.11 10.50
N THR A 259 15.40 13.38 10.30
CA THR A 259 16.35 12.51 9.59
C THR A 259 16.64 11.20 10.32
N GLU A 260 16.23 11.06 11.57
CA GLU A 260 16.36 9.84 12.36
C GLU A 260 15.11 8.95 12.31
N ILE A 261 14.05 9.38 11.59
CA ILE A 261 12.80 8.64 11.49
C ILE A 261 12.83 7.78 10.22
N HIS A 262 13.03 6.48 10.39
CA HIS A 262 13.16 5.52 9.29
C HIS A 262 12.04 4.48 9.31
N ILE A 263 11.88 3.80 8.18
CA ILE A 263 11.13 2.55 8.08
C ILE A 263 12.09 1.41 8.40
N VAL A 264 11.68 0.50 9.27
CA VAL A 264 12.40 -0.74 9.55
C VAL A 264 11.56 -1.94 9.13
N ARG A 265 12.23 -3.02 8.73
CA ARG A 265 11.61 -4.27 8.32
C ARG A 265 12.13 -5.43 9.18
N TRP A 266 11.27 -6.37 9.54
CA TRP A 266 11.73 -7.65 10.09
C TRP A 266 12.29 -8.53 8.96
N ASP A 267 13.56 -8.90 9.08
CA ASP A 267 14.17 -9.87 8.16
C ASP A 267 14.05 -11.29 8.72
N GLU A 268 13.23 -12.12 8.08
CA GLU A 268 12.99 -13.50 8.55
C GLU A 268 14.22 -14.40 8.44
N THR A 269 15.12 -14.11 7.50
CA THR A 269 16.34 -14.92 7.32
C THR A 269 17.35 -14.60 8.43
N LEU A 270 17.53 -13.32 8.73
CA LEU A 270 18.45 -12.86 9.77
C LEU A 270 17.84 -12.91 11.18
N ASN A 271 16.51 -13.04 11.29
CA ASN A 271 15.75 -12.94 12.54
C ASN A 271 16.05 -11.64 13.31
N LEU A 272 16.12 -10.51 12.59
CA LEU A 272 16.34 -9.20 13.18
C LEU A 272 15.69 -8.08 12.35
N TRP A 273 15.40 -6.96 13.02
CA TRP A 273 14.95 -5.73 12.38
C TRP A 273 16.09 -5.03 11.64
N VAL A 274 15.90 -4.79 10.35
CA VAL A 274 16.81 -4.05 9.47
C VAL A 274 16.26 -2.67 9.13
N ASP A 275 17.15 -1.72 8.93
CA ASP A 275 16.83 -0.35 8.51
C ASP A 275 16.65 -0.27 6.99
N GLU A 276 15.44 0.11 6.52
CA GLU A 276 15.14 0.36 5.11
C GLU A 276 15.34 1.85 4.74
N GLY A 277 15.76 2.67 5.71
CA GLY A 277 15.91 4.10 5.55
C GLY A 277 14.58 4.84 5.57
N GLY A 278 14.62 6.13 5.28
CA GLY A 278 13.42 6.92 5.16
C GLY A 278 13.68 8.41 4.98
N VAL A 279 12.80 9.07 4.25
CA VAL A 279 12.68 10.53 4.21
C VAL A 279 11.34 10.89 4.85
N ALA A 280 11.40 11.57 5.99
CA ALA A 280 10.21 12.01 6.72
C ALA A 280 9.65 13.33 6.14
N ASP A 281 8.37 13.31 5.80
CA ASP A 281 7.55 14.49 5.53
C ASP A 281 6.66 14.76 6.76
N VAL A 282 7.05 15.77 7.55
CA VAL A 282 6.35 16.15 8.79
C VAL A 282 4.96 16.72 8.52
N ILE A 283 4.78 17.39 7.38
CA ILE A 283 3.50 18.02 7.03
C ILE A 283 2.52 16.93 6.58
N GLY A 284 2.96 16.05 5.68
CA GLY A 284 2.19 14.90 5.22
C GLY A 284 2.06 13.78 6.26
N LYS A 285 2.87 13.82 7.31
CA LYS A 285 3.00 12.79 8.36
C LYS A 285 3.32 11.41 7.78
N THR A 286 4.33 11.35 6.92
CA THR A 286 4.76 10.12 6.27
C THR A 286 6.27 9.96 6.22
N VAL A 287 6.74 8.72 6.24
CA VAL A 287 8.13 8.38 5.90
C VAL A 287 8.10 7.58 4.61
N THR A 288 8.95 7.92 3.64
CA THR A 288 9.10 7.15 2.39
C THR A 288 10.52 6.61 2.28
N THR A 289 10.69 5.32 1.93
CA THR A 289 12.01 4.77 1.67
C THR A 289 12.70 5.55 0.54
N ALA A 290 13.99 5.82 0.70
CA ALA A 290 14.75 6.57 -0.31
C ALA A 290 15.02 5.73 -1.57
N VAL A 291 14.89 4.41 -1.47
CA VAL A 291 15.16 3.41 -2.50
C VAL A 291 14.16 2.27 -2.39
N GLU A 292 14.15 1.40 -3.40
CA GLU A 292 13.32 0.19 -3.40
C GLU A 292 13.64 -0.67 -2.16
N VAL A 293 12.59 -1.18 -1.51
CA VAL A 293 12.71 -2.01 -0.30
C VAL A 293 13.55 -3.26 -0.58
N THR A 294 14.37 -3.66 0.39
CA THR A 294 15.26 -4.82 0.22
C THR A 294 14.57 -6.16 0.45
N GLY A 295 13.35 -6.14 0.98
CA GLY A 295 12.52 -7.31 1.21
C GLY A 295 11.08 -6.94 1.56
N TYR A 296 10.28 -7.96 1.85
CA TYR A 296 8.85 -7.85 2.16
C TYR A 296 8.53 -8.61 3.46
N GLY A 297 7.35 -8.39 4.03
CA GLY A 297 6.95 -8.95 5.31
C GLY A 297 6.45 -7.85 6.24
N VAL A 298 7.08 -7.71 7.41
CA VAL A 298 6.62 -6.80 8.48
C VAL A 298 7.45 -5.53 8.48
N PHE A 299 6.77 -4.38 8.49
CA PHE A 299 7.36 -3.06 8.53
C PHE A 299 6.80 -2.23 9.68
N THR A 300 7.61 -1.34 10.24
CA THR A 300 7.12 -0.29 11.13
C THR A 300 8.06 0.92 11.11
N LEU A 301 7.69 2.00 11.80
CA LEU A 301 8.54 3.16 11.99
C LEU A 301 9.51 2.94 13.15
N ALA A 302 10.70 3.50 13.03
CA ALA A 302 11.71 3.46 14.07
C ALA A 302 12.49 4.76 14.14
N ARG A 303 13.13 4.97 15.30
CA ARG A 303 14.20 5.93 15.46
C ARG A 303 15.54 5.24 15.29
N VAL A 304 16.41 5.81 14.46
CA VAL A 304 17.78 5.32 14.25
C VAL A 304 18.82 6.33 14.72
N LYS A 305 19.97 5.85 15.21
CA LYS A 305 21.18 6.64 15.33
C LYS A 305 21.69 6.88 13.92
N VAL A 306 21.49 8.09 13.43
CA VAL A 306 22.35 8.58 12.36
C VAL A 306 23.73 8.77 12.98
N GLU A 307 24.56 7.75 12.92
CA GLU A 307 25.99 8.00 12.98
C GLU A 307 26.32 8.80 11.74
N ASP A 308 26.57 10.09 11.95
CA ASP A 308 27.25 10.91 10.97
C ASP A 308 28.48 10.13 10.55
N ALA A 309 28.54 9.74 9.28
CA ALA A 309 29.82 9.55 8.63
C ALA A 309 30.46 10.94 8.78
N PRO A 310 31.44 11.15 9.67
CA PRO A 310 31.65 12.45 10.31
C PRO A 310 32.03 13.59 9.36
N CYS A 311 32.15 13.30 8.05
CA CYS A 311 32.29 14.30 7.03
C CYS A 311 31.67 13.98 5.64
N VAL A 312 30.87 12.90 5.45
CA VAL A 312 30.24 12.67 4.12
C VAL A 312 29.15 13.68 3.88
N LYS A 313 29.42 14.66 3.02
CA LYS A 313 28.50 15.75 2.71
C LYS A 313 28.37 15.92 1.21
N ILE A 314 27.12 15.86 0.74
CA ILE A 314 26.81 15.85 -0.68
C ILE A 314 26.46 17.26 -1.13
N TYR A 315 27.17 17.77 -2.14
CA TYR A 315 26.90 19.06 -2.77
C TYR A 315 26.16 18.82 -4.08
N ASN A 316 24.92 19.26 -4.12
CA ASN A 316 23.91 18.88 -5.11
C ASN A 316 23.86 19.79 -6.34
N ALA A 317 24.97 20.42 -6.71
CA ALA A 317 25.09 21.27 -7.90
C ALA A 317 26.35 20.93 -8.71
N VAL A 318 26.24 20.90 -10.03
CA VAL A 318 27.34 20.69 -10.98
C VAL A 318 27.28 21.75 -12.08
N THR A 319 28.39 22.45 -12.29
CA THR A 319 28.60 23.50 -13.30
C THR A 319 29.93 23.24 -14.01
N PRO A 320 29.98 22.34 -15.02
CA PRO A 320 31.23 21.96 -15.69
C PRO A 320 31.69 23.05 -16.69
N ASN A 321 32.02 24.23 -16.17
CA ASN A 321 32.40 25.42 -16.93
C ASN A 321 33.93 25.66 -16.91
N GLY A 322 34.69 24.85 -16.17
CA GLY A 322 36.15 24.91 -16.08
C GLY A 322 36.67 26.00 -15.13
N ASP A 323 35.83 26.55 -14.26
CA ASP A 323 36.23 27.56 -13.26
C ASP A 323 36.72 26.94 -11.93
N THR A 324 36.81 25.61 -11.87
CA THR A 324 37.20 24.76 -10.72
C THR A 324 36.17 24.68 -9.59
N LEU A 325 35.03 25.36 -9.70
CA LEU A 325 33.96 25.36 -8.71
C LEU A 325 32.79 24.50 -9.21
N ASN A 326 32.49 23.42 -8.48
CA ASN A 326 31.42 22.48 -8.82
C ASN A 326 31.52 21.90 -10.25
N ASP A 327 32.72 21.81 -10.83
CA ASP A 327 32.93 21.24 -12.17
C ASP A 327 32.52 19.74 -12.26
N TYR A 328 32.35 19.09 -11.11
CA TYR A 328 31.88 17.72 -10.98
C TYR A 328 30.98 17.57 -9.75
N PHE A 329 30.26 16.45 -9.68
CA PHE A 329 29.44 16.12 -8.51
C PHE A 329 30.34 15.84 -7.29
N PHE A 330 30.46 16.83 -6.42
CA PHE A 330 31.37 16.79 -5.28
C PHE A 330 30.69 16.17 -4.05
N ILE A 331 31.33 15.12 -3.51
CA ILE A 331 30.93 14.46 -2.27
C ILE A 331 32.11 14.55 -1.32
N GLU A 332 31.99 15.42 -0.32
CA GLU A 332 33.04 15.63 0.67
C GLU A 332 33.30 14.32 1.43
N CYS A 333 34.58 14.03 1.68
CA CYS A 333 35.05 12.82 2.38
C CYS A 333 34.69 11.46 1.77
N ILE A 334 34.15 11.38 0.56
CA ILE A 334 33.85 10.07 -0.05
C ILE A 334 35.10 9.18 -0.17
N ASN A 335 36.28 9.79 -0.31
CA ASN A 335 37.58 9.10 -0.34
C ASN A 335 37.92 8.30 0.94
N ASN A 336 37.24 8.56 2.07
CA ASN A 336 37.38 7.75 3.28
C ASN A 336 36.67 6.39 3.15
N TYR A 337 35.83 6.23 2.12
CA TYR A 337 34.98 5.07 1.88
C TYR A 337 35.24 4.55 0.47
N PRO A 338 36.38 3.89 0.21
CA PRO A 338 36.79 3.50 -1.15
C PRO A 338 35.87 2.46 -1.78
N ASN A 339 35.16 1.68 -0.97
CA ASN A 339 34.07 0.81 -1.40
C ASN A 339 32.78 1.64 -1.44
N ASN A 340 32.61 2.42 -2.50
CA ASN A 340 31.40 3.19 -2.74
C ASN A 340 30.91 3.04 -4.17
N THR A 341 29.64 3.35 -4.42
CA THR A 341 29.05 3.41 -5.75
C THR A 341 28.23 4.69 -5.88
N VAL A 342 28.25 5.29 -7.07
CA VAL A 342 27.40 6.44 -7.42
C VAL A 342 26.65 6.13 -8.70
N GLU A 343 25.32 6.11 -8.60
CA GLU A 343 24.41 5.99 -9.73
C GLU A 343 23.69 7.33 -9.92
N ILE A 344 23.54 7.80 -11.16
CA ILE A 344 22.81 9.03 -11.49
C ILE A 344 21.76 8.73 -12.55
N PHE A 345 20.55 9.23 -12.33
CA PHE A 345 19.37 9.03 -13.15
C PHE A 345 18.85 10.38 -13.64
N ASN A 346 18.33 10.42 -14.87
CA ASN A 346 17.58 11.58 -15.33
C ASN A 346 16.17 11.62 -14.71
N ARG A 347 15.41 12.69 -15.00
CA ARG A 347 14.04 12.87 -14.50
C ARG A 347 13.03 11.78 -14.87
N TRP A 348 13.36 10.90 -15.82
CA TRP A 348 12.53 9.78 -16.25
C TRP A 348 12.98 8.44 -15.64
N GLY A 349 13.92 8.46 -14.69
CA GLY A 349 14.44 7.26 -14.04
C GLY A 349 15.43 6.46 -14.90
N VAL A 350 15.88 7.00 -16.03
CA VAL A 350 16.91 6.34 -16.86
C VAL A 350 18.28 6.63 -16.27
N LYS A 351 19.05 5.58 -15.98
CA LYS A 351 20.43 5.68 -15.51
C LYS A 351 21.34 6.29 -16.58
N VAL A 352 21.99 7.40 -16.25
CA VAL A 352 22.86 8.16 -17.15
C VAL A 352 24.34 8.08 -16.76
N TYR A 353 24.65 7.72 -15.51
CA TYR A 353 26.01 7.51 -15.00
C TYR A 353 25.97 6.45 -13.89
N ASP A 354 27.03 5.66 -13.78
CA ASP A 354 27.18 4.56 -12.82
C ASP A 354 28.67 4.29 -12.64
N THR A 355 29.14 4.23 -11.40
CA THR A 355 30.55 3.89 -11.14
C THR A 355 30.75 3.28 -9.76
N ASP A 356 31.79 2.46 -9.67
CA ASP A 356 32.34 1.95 -8.42
C ASP A 356 33.60 2.75 -8.03
N GLY A 357 33.77 3.04 -6.74
CA GLY A 357 34.89 3.82 -6.22
C GLY A 357 34.89 5.27 -6.71
N TYR A 358 33.77 5.98 -6.54
CA TYR A 358 33.63 7.39 -6.90
C TYR A 358 34.69 8.26 -6.21
N ASP A 359 35.18 9.27 -6.95
CA ASP A 359 36.28 10.18 -6.62
C ASP A 359 37.66 9.49 -6.45
N SER A 360 37.74 8.16 -6.62
CA SER A 360 39.03 7.49 -6.68
C SER A 360 39.73 7.83 -7.99
N HIS A 361 40.92 8.43 -7.91
CA HIS A 361 41.75 8.79 -9.07
C HIS A 361 41.04 9.65 -10.14
N GLY A 362 40.11 10.53 -9.74
CA GLY A 362 39.38 11.41 -10.65
C GLY A 362 38.18 10.75 -11.35
N ASN A 363 37.71 9.60 -10.85
CA ASN A 363 36.46 8.95 -11.24
C ASN A 363 35.25 9.76 -10.74
N VAL A 364 34.93 10.86 -11.42
CA VAL A 364 33.89 11.80 -11.01
C VAL A 364 32.92 12.10 -12.15
N PHE A 365 31.67 12.36 -11.80
CA PHE A 365 30.64 12.76 -12.74
C PHE A 365 30.78 14.25 -13.06
N THR A 366 31.07 14.56 -14.32
CA THR A 366 31.28 15.92 -14.85
C THR A 366 30.12 16.42 -15.71
N GLY A 367 28.95 15.79 -15.60
CA GLY A 367 27.81 16.07 -16.47
C GLY A 367 27.80 15.27 -17.78
N ILE A 368 28.77 14.37 -18.00
CA ILE A 368 28.84 13.51 -19.19
C ILE A 368 28.15 12.17 -18.91
N SER A 369 27.33 11.70 -19.84
CA SER A 369 26.68 10.39 -19.71
C SER A 369 27.63 9.23 -20.05
N GLU A 370 27.58 8.16 -19.26
CA GLU A 370 28.30 6.90 -19.48
C GLU A 370 27.35 5.69 -19.64
N GLY A 371 26.05 5.95 -19.87
CA GLY A 371 25.03 4.91 -19.99
C GLY A 371 25.22 3.99 -21.21
N ARG A 372 25.27 2.67 -20.98
CA ARG A 372 25.48 1.58 -21.96
C ARG A 372 24.55 1.55 -23.18
N THR A 373 23.46 2.32 -23.22
CA THR A 373 22.46 2.34 -24.30
C THR A 373 22.56 3.52 -25.26
N THR A 374 23.51 4.44 -25.06
CA THR A 374 23.76 5.52 -26.02
C THR A 374 24.86 5.10 -27.00
N ILE A 375 24.57 5.20 -28.30
CA ILE A 375 25.49 4.88 -29.39
C ILE A 375 26.71 5.84 -29.41
N ASP A 376 26.70 6.90 -28.58
CA ASP A 376 27.79 7.82 -28.30
C ASP A 376 27.96 8.02 -26.78
N GLY A 377 28.78 7.20 -26.14
CA GLY A 377 29.06 7.24 -24.69
C GLY A 377 29.93 8.43 -24.23
N SER A 378 29.68 9.64 -24.73
CA SER A 378 30.45 10.83 -24.37
C SER A 378 29.71 12.14 -24.64
N GLN A 379 28.41 12.20 -24.36
CA GLN A 379 27.64 13.44 -24.56
C GLN A 379 27.39 14.16 -23.23
N MET A 380 27.62 15.48 -23.25
CA MET A 380 27.22 16.38 -22.18
C MET A 380 25.70 16.29 -22.02
N LEU A 381 25.26 16.02 -20.79
CA LEU A 381 23.86 15.92 -20.45
C LEU A 381 23.21 17.32 -20.44
N PRO A 382 21.93 17.46 -20.84
CA PRO A 382 21.25 18.74 -20.79
C PRO A 382 21.16 19.32 -19.38
N THR A 383 21.19 20.65 -19.28
CA THR A 383 20.87 21.38 -18.04
C THR A 383 19.54 20.92 -17.45
N GLY A 384 19.53 20.61 -16.16
CA GLY A 384 18.34 20.16 -15.45
C GLY A 384 18.61 19.42 -14.15
N THR A 385 17.53 18.91 -13.57
CA THR A 385 17.56 18.11 -12.34
C THR A 385 17.70 16.62 -12.67
N TYR A 386 18.68 16.01 -12.03
CA TYR A 386 18.99 14.59 -12.00
C TYR A 386 18.81 14.07 -10.58
N PHE A 387 18.88 12.76 -10.39
CA PHE A 387 18.78 12.10 -9.10
C PHE A 387 19.97 11.18 -8.92
N TYR A 388 20.57 11.16 -7.73
CA TYR A 388 21.69 10.28 -7.43
C TYR A 388 21.31 9.26 -6.37
N ILE A 389 22.00 8.12 -6.41
CA ILE A 389 22.09 7.14 -5.34
C ILE A 389 23.57 6.95 -5.02
N LEU A 390 23.96 7.28 -3.80
CA LEU A 390 25.29 7.03 -3.24
C LEU A 390 25.19 5.82 -2.30
N THR A 391 25.97 4.78 -2.54
CA THR A 391 26.14 3.65 -1.62
C THR A 391 27.59 3.62 -1.14
N TYR A 392 27.88 3.44 0.14
CA TYR A 392 29.26 3.35 0.62
C TYR A 392 29.39 2.51 1.89
N GLU A 393 30.51 1.78 2.00
CA GLU A 393 30.80 0.96 3.18
C GLU A 393 31.57 1.74 4.23
N MET A 394 30.97 1.93 5.40
CA MET A 394 31.58 2.56 6.56
C MET A 394 32.16 1.51 7.51
N PRO A 395 33.39 1.67 8.00
CA PRO A 395 33.91 0.83 9.07
C PRO A 395 33.10 1.05 10.35
N VAL A 396 32.72 -0.05 11.01
CA VAL A 396 32.05 -0.09 12.32
C VAL A 396 32.78 -1.08 13.23
N ASP A 397 32.54 -1.03 14.55
CA ASP A 397 33.25 -1.84 15.56
C ASP A 397 33.27 -3.36 15.27
N ALA A 398 32.32 -3.86 14.47
CA ALA A 398 32.18 -5.28 14.11
C ALA A 398 32.16 -5.55 12.59
N GLY A 399 32.83 -4.73 11.75
CA GLY A 399 32.97 -4.99 10.32
C GLY A 399 32.78 -3.74 9.46
N THR A 400 32.09 -3.88 8.34
CA THR A 400 31.66 -2.75 7.50
C THR A 400 30.13 -2.67 7.46
N ARG A 401 29.60 -1.45 7.41
CA ARG A 401 28.17 -1.16 7.26
C ARG A 401 27.96 -0.43 5.94
N THR A 402 27.09 -0.95 5.10
CA THR A 402 26.67 -0.25 3.88
C THR A 402 25.67 0.85 4.22
N LYS A 403 25.97 2.09 3.83
CA LYS A 403 25.06 3.23 3.91
C LYS A 403 24.64 3.65 2.51
N LYS A 404 23.34 3.91 2.34
CA LYS A 404 22.75 4.34 1.08
C LYS A 404 22.08 5.69 1.26
N GLN A 405 22.39 6.65 0.40
CA GLN A 405 21.83 8.00 0.40
C GLN A 405 21.34 8.33 -0.99
N ALA A 406 20.17 8.94 -1.11
CA ALA A 406 19.64 9.42 -2.38
C ALA A 406 19.23 10.89 -2.28
N GLY A 407 19.23 11.58 -3.40
CA GLY A 407 18.87 13.00 -3.47
C GLY A 407 18.84 13.52 -4.91
N TYR A 408 18.55 14.80 -5.06
CA TYR A 408 18.61 15.47 -6.36
C TYR A 408 20.01 16.03 -6.63
N LEU A 409 20.36 16.17 -7.90
CA LEU A 409 21.56 16.81 -8.41
C LEU A 409 21.17 17.78 -9.52
N TYR A 410 21.49 19.06 -9.37
CA TYR A 410 21.27 20.05 -10.42
C TYR A 410 22.51 20.18 -11.30
N LEU A 411 22.37 19.92 -12.60
CA LEU A 411 23.41 20.13 -13.61
C LEU A 411 23.08 21.40 -14.41
N ASN A 412 24.04 22.31 -14.50
CA ASN A 412 23.99 23.46 -15.40
C ASN A 412 25.16 23.36 -16.39
N ALA A 413 24.86 22.97 -17.63
CA ALA A 413 25.81 22.70 -18.69
C ALA A 413 26.06 23.89 -19.64
N ASP A 414 25.56 25.09 -19.29
CA ASP A 414 25.65 26.31 -20.10
C ASP A 414 26.96 27.10 -19.95
#